data_AF-A0A2V5HP24-F1
#
_entry.id   AF-A0A2V5HP24-F1
#
_cell.length_a   1.000
_cell.length_b   1.000
_cell.length_c   1.000
_cell.angle_alpha   90.00
_cell.angle_beta   90.00
_cell.angle_gamma   90.00
#
_symmetry.space_group_name_H-M   'P 1'
#
loop_
_entity.id
_entity.type
_entity.pdbx_description
1 polymer ?
#
loop_
_entity_poly.entity_id
_entity_poly.type
_entity_poly.pdbx_seq_one_letter_code
_entity_poly.pdbx_strand_id
1 'polypeptide(L)'
;GPNNQDKSLSSDLDPILKLQGIPWLLRKTILFTPLTIQITHHTETTNDASGRTTMHLTARQTSIKAANPPPDIRHFDWEVYEQENFLFGGIVCRNRYIRGDSVSALAEVGGSAGGGGGSGDGDGVVRPAVEVQSLLKDGGDLVRRFLRGEVEVDGCTLSEGFLVEEPVVWGLFGEEGRGDGEGIWGHVFDRKKDGGWCSEQVWGFEMIHGERLYTRRAVVTDSTGGYRLARLVY
;
A
#
# COMPACT_ATOMS: atom_id res chain seq x y z
N GLY A 1 17.37 5.22 -9.49
CA GLY A 1 18.38 4.86 -8.46
C GLY A 1 17.66 4.48 -7.18
N PRO A 2 18.36 4.08 -6.12
CA PRO A 2 17.73 3.96 -4.80
C PRO A 2 17.15 5.31 -4.36
N ASN A 3 15.87 5.34 -3.97
CA ASN A 3 15.23 6.52 -3.38
C ASN A 3 15.41 6.45 -1.86
N ASN A 4 15.92 7.52 -1.25
CA ASN A 4 16.13 7.60 0.19
C ASN A 4 14.89 8.21 0.83
N GLN A 5 14.50 7.68 1.99
CA GLN A 5 13.38 8.23 2.74
C GLN A 5 13.63 9.69 3.14
N ASP A 6 12.67 10.57 2.84
CA ASP A 6 12.61 11.90 3.40
C ASP A 6 11.95 11.83 4.79
N LYS A 7 12.77 11.99 5.84
CA LYS A 7 12.32 11.93 7.24
C LYS A 7 11.50 13.14 7.67
N SER A 8 11.62 14.27 6.98
CA SER A 8 10.85 15.48 7.28
C SER A 8 9.42 15.39 6.74
N LEU A 9 9.23 14.65 5.65
CA LEU A 9 7.93 14.41 5.02
C LEU A 9 7.26 13.09 5.45
N SER A 10 8.03 12.19 6.05
CA SER A 10 7.53 10.92 6.60
C SER A 10 7.01 11.06 8.03
N SER A 11 6.09 10.17 8.41
CA SER A 11 5.66 10.00 9.80
C SER A 11 6.78 9.47 10.70
N ASP A 12 6.67 9.73 12.00
CA ASP A 12 7.48 9.03 13.00
C ASP A 12 7.18 7.52 12.97
N LEU A 13 8.22 6.72 12.76
CA LEU A 13 8.10 5.26 12.67
C LEU A 13 8.22 4.57 14.05
N ASP A 14 8.62 5.26 15.12
CA ASP A 14 8.74 4.63 16.45
C ASP A 14 7.43 3.96 16.92
N PRO A 15 6.23 4.57 16.75
CA PRO A 15 4.97 3.96 17.17
C PRO A 15 4.67 2.65 16.43
N ILE A 16 4.86 2.59 15.11
CA ILE A 16 4.61 1.38 14.34
C ILE A 16 5.65 0.29 14.67
N LEU A 17 6.93 0.64 14.79
CA LEU A 17 8.00 -0.31 15.12
C LEU A 17 7.84 -0.86 16.54
N LYS A 18 7.40 -0.03 17.49
CA LYS A 18 7.07 -0.44 18.86
C LYS A 18 5.90 -1.42 18.86
N LEU A 19 4.86 -1.15 18.07
CA LEU A 19 3.70 -2.02 17.95
C LEU A 19 4.07 -3.38 17.32
N GLN A 20 5.01 -3.40 16.38
CA GLN A 20 5.57 -4.64 15.80
C GLN A 20 6.49 -5.41 16.75
N GLY A 21 6.70 -4.92 17.98
CA GLY A 21 7.50 -5.59 19.01
C GLY A 21 9.01 -5.39 18.87
N ILE A 22 9.48 -4.46 18.03
CA ILE A 22 10.91 -4.20 17.86
C ILE A 22 11.50 -3.60 19.15
N PRO A 23 12.58 -4.16 19.73
CA PRO A 23 13.21 -3.62 20.93
C PRO A 23 13.66 -2.16 20.79
N TRP A 24 13.56 -1.38 21.87
CA TRP A 24 13.81 0.09 21.85
C TRP A 24 15.15 0.47 21.23
N LEU A 25 16.23 -0.24 21.57
CA LEU A 25 17.57 0.06 21.05
C LEU A 25 17.63 -0.15 19.53
N LEU A 26 17.00 -1.21 19.01
CA LEU A 26 16.94 -1.48 17.58
C LEU A 26 16.08 -0.44 16.84
N ARG A 27 14.97 0.02 17.44
CA ARG A 27 14.16 1.11 16.87
C ARG A 27 14.97 2.39 16.71
N LYS A 28 15.77 2.78 17.72
CA LYS A 28 16.65 3.95 17.61
C LYS A 28 17.61 3.81 16.43
N THR A 29 18.26 2.66 16.27
CA THR A 29 19.14 2.40 15.13
C THR A 29 18.43 2.54 13.78
N ILE A 30 17.20 2.02 13.65
CA ILE A 30 16.38 2.13 12.44
C ILE A 30 16.08 3.61 12.15
N LEU A 31 15.61 4.36 13.15
CA LEU A 31 15.23 5.77 13.01
C LEU A 31 16.41 6.69 12.65
N PHE A 32 17.64 6.35 13.04
CA PHE A 32 18.83 7.13 12.67
C PHE A 32 19.42 6.72 11.31
N THR A 33 19.12 5.51 10.80
CA THR A 33 19.60 5.06 9.49
C THR A 33 18.72 5.62 8.37
N PRO A 34 19.27 6.02 7.20
CA PRO A 34 18.45 6.29 6.02
C PRO A 34 17.79 4.98 5.54
N LEU A 35 16.46 4.95 5.47
CA LEU A 35 15.74 3.86 4.81
C LEU A 35 15.84 4.08 3.30
N THR A 36 16.28 3.07 2.56
CA THR A 36 16.39 3.14 1.11
C THR A 36 15.45 2.11 0.49
N ILE A 37 14.75 2.51 -0.58
CA ILE A 37 13.98 1.58 -1.39
C ILE A 37 14.55 1.57 -2.81
N GLN A 38 14.67 0.37 -3.37
CA GLN A 38 14.94 0.19 -4.78
C GLN A 38 13.95 -0.81 -5.37
N ILE A 39 12.86 -0.29 -5.93
CA ILE A 39 11.87 -1.14 -6.60
C ILE A 39 12.42 -1.50 -7.98
N THR A 40 12.74 -2.77 -8.18
CA THR A 40 13.11 -3.31 -9.50
C THR A 40 12.06 -4.31 -9.93
N HIS A 41 11.21 -3.90 -10.86
CA HIS A 41 10.20 -4.77 -11.44
C HIS A 41 10.86 -5.76 -12.39
N HIS A 42 10.67 -7.04 -12.12
CA HIS A 42 10.95 -8.12 -13.07
C HIS A 42 9.61 -8.62 -13.59
N THR A 43 9.55 -8.97 -14.87
CA THR A 43 8.41 -9.64 -15.47
C THR A 43 8.90 -11.00 -15.89
N GLU A 44 8.49 -12.04 -15.17
CA GLU A 44 8.69 -13.41 -15.62
C GLU A 44 7.38 -13.89 -16.22
N THR A 45 7.40 -14.25 -17.50
CA THR A 45 6.26 -14.89 -18.18
C THR A 45 6.44 -16.39 -18.02
N THR A 46 5.71 -16.99 -17.09
CA THR A 46 5.56 -18.44 -17.04
C THR A 46 4.38 -18.84 -17.93
N ASN A 47 4.65 -19.65 -18.96
CA ASN A 47 3.60 -20.32 -19.72
C ASN A 47 3.21 -21.56 -18.93
N ASP A 48 2.05 -21.55 -18.28
CA ASP A 48 1.45 -22.80 -17.83
C ASP A 48 0.92 -23.60 -19.05
N ALA A 49 0.61 -24.89 -18.86
CA ALA A 49 0.01 -25.71 -19.92
C ALA A 49 -1.37 -25.21 -20.42
N SER A 50 -1.93 -24.17 -19.80
CA SER A 50 -3.20 -23.52 -20.14
C SER A 50 -3.04 -22.15 -20.83
N GLY A 51 -1.80 -21.70 -21.10
CA GLY A 51 -1.51 -20.42 -21.76
C GLY A 51 -1.72 -19.18 -20.89
N ARG A 52 -1.84 -19.33 -19.56
CA ARG A 52 -1.97 -18.18 -18.64
C ARG A 52 -0.62 -17.52 -18.40
N THR A 53 -0.55 -16.21 -18.61
CA THR A 53 0.61 -15.37 -18.27
C THR A 53 0.51 -14.93 -16.81
N THR A 54 1.36 -15.45 -15.93
CA THR A 54 1.49 -14.93 -14.56
C THR A 54 2.58 -13.87 -14.54
N MET A 55 2.26 -12.63 -14.14
CA MET A 55 3.24 -11.54 -14.04
C MET A 55 3.87 -11.53 -12.64
N HIS A 56 5.09 -12.07 -12.51
CA HIS A 56 5.81 -12.05 -11.23
C HIS A 56 6.55 -10.72 -11.02
N LEU A 57 5.83 -9.69 -10.60
CA LEU A 57 6.47 -8.45 -10.22
C LEU A 57 7.21 -8.64 -8.90
N THR A 58 8.53 -8.51 -8.93
CA THR A 58 9.37 -8.46 -7.72
C THR A 58 9.57 -7.01 -7.29
N ALA A 59 9.46 -6.69 -6.01
CA ALA A 59 10.03 -5.47 -5.44
C ALA A 59 11.19 -5.85 -4.52
N ARG A 60 12.33 -5.16 -4.60
CA ARG A 60 13.46 -5.30 -3.66
C ARG A 60 13.45 -4.15 -2.67
N GLN A 61 13.60 -4.43 -1.39
CA GLN A 61 13.75 -3.39 -0.37
C GLN A 61 14.99 -3.63 0.48
N THR A 62 15.76 -2.57 0.71
CA THR A 62 16.96 -2.56 1.55
C THR A 62 16.79 -1.55 2.69
N SER A 63 16.12 -2.00 3.75
CA SER A 63 15.70 -1.13 4.86
C SER A 63 16.87 -0.62 5.72
N ILE A 64 18.00 -1.32 5.83
CA ILE A 64 19.06 -0.97 6.80
C ILE A 64 20.44 -1.25 6.22
N LYS A 65 21.25 -0.21 5.95
CA LYS A 65 22.65 -0.38 5.50
C LYS A 65 23.56 -1.05 6.52
N ALA A 66 23.21 -1.04 7.81
CA ALA A 66 24.06 -1.54 8.89
C ALA A 66 24.34 -3.05 8.83
N ALA A 67 23.63 -3.83 8.00
CA ALA A 67 23.76 -5.28 7.98
C ALA A 67 23.80 -5.94 6.60
N ASN A 68 23.84 -5.18 5.48
CA ASN A 68 23.58 -5.74 4.13
C ASN A 68 22.46 -6.80 4.16
N PRO A 69 21.27 -6.47 4.70
CA PRO A 69 20.21 -7.44 4.85
C PRO A 69 19.87 -8.03 3.48
N PRO A 70 19.48 -9.30 3.40
CA PRO A 70 19.03 -9.88 2.15
C PRO A 70 17.89 -9.02 1.58
N PRO A 71 17.83 -8.85 0.25
CA PRO A 71 16.77 -8.07 -0.36
C PRO A 71 15.42 -8.69 0.01
N ASP A 72 14.50 -7.87 0.51
CA ASP A 72 13.10 -8.28 0.73
C ASP A 72 12.40 -8.37 -0.64
N ILE A 73 11.98 -9.57 -1.05
CA ILE A 73 11.42 -9.89 -2.37
C ILE A 73 9.91 -10.05 -2.22
N ARG A 74 9.14 -9.23 -2.96
CA ARG A 74 7.67 -9.23 -2.90
C ARG A 74 7.03 -9.76 -4.18
N HIS A 75 6.08 -10.70 -4.06
CA HIS A 75 5.31 -11.25 -5.19
C HIS A 75 3.92 -10.59 -5.26
N PHE A 76 3.51 -10.10 -6.45
CA PHE A 76 2.25 -9.36 -6.66
C PHE A 76 1.20 -10.17 -7.44
N ASP A 77 1.09 -11.47 -7.15
CA ASP A 77 0.15 -12.44 -7.75
C ASP A 77 -1.06 -12.72 -6.84
N TRP A 78 -1.15 -12.05 -5.69
CA TRP A 78 -2.15 -12.26 -4.66
C TRP A 78 -2.14 -13.67 -4.05
N GLU A 79 -1.04 -14.42 -4.22
CA GLU A 79 -0.83 -15.69 -3.54
C GLU A 79 -0.23 -15.44 -2.14
N VAL A 80 -0.54 -16.36 -1.22
CA VAL A 80 -0.01 -16.31 0.14
C VAL A 80 1.29 -17.09 0.17
N TYR A 81 2.36 -16.46 0.64
CA TYR A 81 3.68 -17.09 0.76
C TYR A 81 4.37 -16.71 2.08
N GLU A 82 5.33 -17.52 2.50
CA GLU A 82 6.15 -17.25 3.68
C GLU A 82 7.55 -16.78 3.27
N GLN A 83 8.13 -15.85 4.04
CA GLN A 83 9.52 -15.46 3.88
C GLN A 83 10.15 -15.06 5.21
N GLU A 84 11.47 -15.10 5.28
CA GLU A 84 12.23 -14.60 6.43
C GLU A 84 12.57 -13.11 6.23
N ASN A 85 12.17 -12.28 7.19
CA ASN A 85 12.48 -10.86 7.21
C ASN A 85 13.55 -10.54 8.25
N PHE A 86 14.53 -9.73 7.87
CA PHE A 86 15.64 -9.34 8.74
C PHE A 86 15.21 -8.72 10.07
N LEU A 87 14.14 -7.92 10.08
CA LEU A 87 13.66 -7.23 11.28
C LEU A 87 12.65 -8.05 12.08
N PHE A 88 11.88 -8.89 11.40
CA PHE A 88 10.67 -9.49 11.96
C PHE A 88 10.71 -11.01 12.08
N GLY A 89 11.76 -11.66 11.58
CA GLY A 89 11.83 -13.10 11.40
C GLY A 89 10.81 -13.57 10.36
N GLY A 90 10.25 -14.77 10.58
CA GLY A 90 9.24 -15.35 9.69
C GLY A 90 7.98 -14.50 9.58
N ILE A 91 7.66 -14.10 8.34
CA ILE A 91 6.44 -13.38 7.99
C ILE A 91 5.66 -14.15 6.90
N VAL A 92 4.34 -13.98 6.92
CA VAL A 92 3.45 -14.42 5.86
C VAL A 92 3.01 -13.20 5.08
N CYS A 93 3.19 -13.23 3.76
CA CYS A 93 3.00 -12.10 2.87
C CYS A 93 1.93 -12.42 1.83
N ARG A 94 1.25 -11.37 1.36
CA ARG A 94 0.34 -11.42 0.22
C ARG A 94 0.28 -10.02 -0.40
N ASN A 95 0.58 -9.91 -1.69
CA ASN A 95 0.60 -8.61 -2.37
C ASN A 95 -0.11 -8.69 -3.72
N ARG A 96 -0.67 -7.58 -4.18
CA ARG A 96 -1.27 -7.45 -5.52
C ARG A 96 -1.18 -6.02 -6.01
N TYR A 97 -1.36 -5.84 -7.30
CA TYR A 97 -1.77 -4.54 -7.80
C TYR A 97 -3.27 -4.37 -7.66
N ILE A 98 -3.69 -3.17 -7.26
CA ILE A 98 -5.09 -2.76 -7.22
C ILE A 98 -5.31 -1.62 -8.23
N ARG A 99 -6.49 -1.64 -8.85
CA ARG A 99 -6.97 -0.54 -9.70
C ARG A 99 -7.68 0.49 -8.84
N GLY A 100 -8.04 1.61 -9.46
CA GLY A 100 -8.78 2.66 -8.80
C GLY A 100 -10.26 2.48 -9.01
N ASP A 101 -11.03 2.84 -7.98
CA ASP A 101 -12.46 3.03 -8.10
C ASP A 101 -12.71 4.53 -8.00
N SER A 102 -13.35 5.11 -9.01
CA SER A 102 -14.05 6.38 -8.84
C SER A 102 -15.21 6.11 -7.90
N VAL A 103 -15.33 6.87 -6.81
CA VAL A 103 -16.57 6.83 -6.03
C VAL A 103 -17.66 7.50 -6.89
N SER A 104 -18.32 6.73 -7.75
CA SER A 104 -19.55 7.16 -8.40
C SER A 104 -20.61 7.28 -7.31
N ALA A 105 -21.28 8.42 -7.22
CA ALA A 105 -22.50 8.55 -6.44
C ALA A 105 -23.44 7.38 -6.79
N LEU A 106 -23.68 6.51 -5.80
CA LEU A 106 -24.69 5.46 -5.71
C LEU A 106 -25.09 4.73 -7.01
N ALA A 107 -24.76 3.44 -7.08
CA ALA A 107 -25.65 2.48 -7.73
C ALA A 107 -26.98 2.44 -6.95
N GLU A 108 -27.91 3.32 -7.30
CA GLU A 108 -29.31 3.19 -6.87
C GLU A 108 -29.99 2.10 -7.71
N VAL A 109 -30.28 0.96 -7.06
CA VAL A 109 -31.30 0.04 -7.56
C VAL A 109 -32.67 0.64 -7.28
N GLY A 110 -33.21 1.32 -8.29
CA GLY A 110 -34.63 1.33 -8.62
C GLY A 110 -35.54 2.30 -7.85
N GLY A 111 -36.17 3.22 -8.60
CA GLY A 111 -37.51 3.71 -8.24
C GLY A 111 -37.74 5.22 -8.36
N SER A 112 -38.18 5.64 -9.55
CA SER A 112 -39.18 6.70 -9.82
C SER A 112 -39.34 7.91 -8.87
N ALA A 113 -39.17 9.07 -9.50
CA ALA A 113 -39.88 10.35 -9.30
C ALA A 113 -39.49 11.27 -8.12
N GLY A 114 -39.22 12.53 -8.48
CA GLY A 114 -39.51 13.69 -7.64
C GLY A 114 -38.26 14.48 -7.26
N GLY A 115 -38.20 15.73 -7.74
CA GLY A 115 -37.06 16.63 -7.54
C GLY A 115 -36.81 17.05 -6.10
N GLY A 116 -35.62 17.60 -5.88
CA GLY A 116 -35.23 18.26 -4.64
C GLY A 116 -33.72 18.19 -4.46
N GLY A 117 -33.02 19.30 -4.73
CA GLY A 117 -31.56 19.37 -4.64
C GLY A 117 -31.01 18.91 -3.29
N GLY A 118 -30.02 18.04 -3.35
CA GLY A 118 -29.16 17.65 -2.23
C GLY A 118 -27.74 17.52 -2.75
N SER A 119 -26.88 18.45 -2.34
CA SER A 119 -25.44 18.45 -2.58
C SER A 119 -24.79 17.23 -1.92
N GLY A 120 -24.50 16.20 -2.71
CA GLY A 120 -23.64 15.07 -2.32
C GLY A 120 -22.22 15.32 -2.80
N ASP A 121 -21.32 15.54 -1.86
CA ASP A 121 -19.90 15.83 -2.05
C ASP A 121 -19.17 14.57 -2.53
N GLY A 122 -19.05 14.39 -3.85
CA GLY A 122 -18.27 13.33 -4.48
C GLY A 122 -17.21 13.95 -5.37
N ASP A 123 -15.95 13.93 -4.94
CA ASP A 123 -14.84 14.69 -5.54
C ASP A 123 -14.42 14.20 -6.95
N GLY A 124 -15.04 13.12 -7.48
CA GLY A 124 -14.71 12.54 -8.79
C GLY A 124 -13.30 11.94 -8.88
N VAL A 125 -12.51 12.01 -7.81
CA VAL A 125 -11.12 11.54 -7.77
C VAL A 125 -11.06 10.02 -7.71
N VAL A 126 -10.29 9.43 -8.63
CA VAL A 126 -9.98 8.01 -8.66
C VAL A 126 -9.01 7.67 -7.53
N ARG A 127 -9.35 6.66 -6.72
CA ARG A 127 -8.54 6.25 -5.57
C ARG A 127 -8.37 4.73 -5.51
N PRO A 128 -7.28 4.22 -4.92
CA PRO A 128 -7.00 2.79 -4.87
C PRO A 128 -8.17 1.99 -4.28
N ALA A 129 -8.63 0.96 -4.97
CA ALA A 129 -9.69 0.04 -4.54
C ALA A 129 -9.22 -0.93 -3.44
N VAL A 130 -8.69 -0.40 -2.34
CA VAL A 130 -8.13 -1.22 -1.25
C VAL A 130 -9.23 -1.98 -0.52
N GLU A 131 -9.01 -3.26 -0.31
CA GLU A 131 -9.85 -4.14 0.51
C GLU A 131 -9.07 -4.48 1.77
N VAL A 132 -9.40 -3.82 2.87
CA VAL A 132 -8.66 -3.91 4.14
C VAL A 132 -8.72 -5.35 4.67
N GLN A 133 -7.55 -5.96 4.84
CA GLN A 133 -7.37 -7.32 5.34
C GLN A 133 -7.09 -7.34 6.86
N SER A 134 -6.61 -6.23 7.44
CA SER A 134 -6.33 -6.13 8.87
C SER A 134 -7.58 -6.30 9.74
N LEU A 135 -7.48 -7.12 10.79
CA LEU A 135 -8.50 -7.25 11.82
C LEU A 135 -8.43 -6.07 12.78
N LEU A 136 -9.32 -5.09 12.59
CA LEU A 136 -9.38 -3.87 13.38
C LEU A 136 -10.48 -3.97 14.44
N LYS A 137 -10.21 -3.46 15.64
CA LYS A 137 -11.23 -3.39 16.70
C LYS A 137 -12.24 -2.28 16.40
N ASP A 138 -11.74 -1.10 16.06
CA ASP A 138 -12.49 0.11 15.75
C ASP A 138 -11.77 0.88 14.61
N GLY A 139 -12.45 1.80 13.93
CA GLY A 139 -11.81 2.70 12.96
C GLY A 139 -11.52 2.08 11.58
N GLY A 140 -12.23 1.02 11.19
CA GLY A 140 -12.11 0.40 9.86
C GLY A 140 -12.28 1.40 8.71
N ASP A 141 -13.28 2.27 8.80
CA ASP A 141 -13.51 3.32 7.80
C ASP A 141 -12.34 4.31 7.74
N LEU A 142 -11.78 4.70 8.88
CA LEU A 142 -10.62 5.59 8.93
C LEU A 142 -9.40 4.97 8.26
N VAL A 143 -9.11 3.71 8.60
CA VAL A 143 -8.00 2.95 8.00
C VAL A 143 -8.19 2.82 6.50
N ARG A 144 -9.41 2.50 6.05
CA ARG A 144 -9.73 2.43 4.62
C ARG A 144 -9.48 3.77 3.94
N ARG A 145 -10.02 4.87 4.46
CA ARG A 145 -9.85 6.22 3.90
C ARG A 145 -8.38 6.64 3.86
N PHE A 146 -7.63 6.36 4.93
CA PHE A 146 -6.19 6.61 4.98
C PHE A 146 -5.43 5.83 3.91
N LEU A 147 -5.67 4.51 3.78
CA LEU A 147 -5.04 3.66 2.77
C LEU A 147 -5.41 4.06 1.33
N ARG A 148 -6.60 4.65 1.13
CA ARG A 148 -7.03 5.23 -0.15
C ARG A 148 -6.44 6.61 -0.44
N GLY A 149 -5.73 7.21 0.51
CA GLY A 149 -5.16 8.55 0.39
C GLY A 149 -6.19 9.69 0.54
N GLU A 150 -7.36 9.43 1.13
CA GLU A 150 -8.41 10.43 1.33
C GLU A 150 -8.14 11.35 2.53
N VAL A 151 -7.45 10.84 3.55
CA VAL A 151 -7.11 11.58 4.77
C VAL A 151 -5.64 11.42 5.10
N GLU A 152 -5.08 12.40 5.79
CA GLU A 152 -3.74 12.33 6.35
C GLU A 152 -3.68 11.42 7.59
N VAL A 153 -2.47 11.27 8.15
CA VAL A 153 -2.16 10.39 9.29
C VAL A 153 -2.94 10.78 10.56
N ASP A 154 -3.38 12.04 10.67
CA ASP A 154 -4.23 12.51 11.76
C ASP A 154 -5.68 11.99 11.67
N GLY A 155 -6.08 11.44 10.52
CA GLY A 155 -7.40 10.90 10.24
C GLY A 155 -8.50 11.93 9.96
N CYS A 156 -8.20 13.22 10.05
CA CYS A 156 -9.19 14.29 9.96
C CYS A 156 -8.91 15.25 8.79
N THR A 157 -7.64 15.49 8.49
CA THR A 157 -7.23 16.37 7.39
C THR A 157 -7.40 15.65 6.07
N LEU A 158 -8.10 16.27 5.11
CA LEU A 158 -8.24 15.73 3.75
C LEU A 158 -6.89 15.76 3.02
N SER A 159 -6.66 14.74 2.21
CA SER A 159 -5.44 14.54 1.46
C SER A 159 -5.74 14.56 -0.04
N GLU A 160 -4.88 15.21 -0.83
CA GLU A 160 -4.93 15.11 -2.30
C GLU A 160 -4.80 13.64 -2.74
N GLY A 161 -3.94 12.90 -2.02
CA GLY A 161 -3.79 11.46 -2.14
C GLY A 161 -2.91 11.06 -3.31
N PHE A 162 -3.04 9.80 -3.71
CA PHE A 162 -2.19 9.23 -4.74
C PHE A 162 -2.50 9.78 -6.14
N LEU A 163 -1.45 9.96 -6.93
CA LEU A 163 -1.52 10.12 -8.36
C LEU A 163 -2.10 8.86 -9.02
N VAL A 164 -2.89 9.10 -10.07
CA VAL A 164 -3.41 8.07 -10.95
C VAL A 164 -2.34 7.75 -11.98
N GLU A 165 -1.63 6.64 -11.76
CA GLU A 165 -0.63 6.14 -12.72
C GLU A 165 -1.33 5.25 -13.74
N GLU A 166 -1.38 5.66 -15.01
CA GLU A 166 -1.83 4.75 -16.07
C GLU A 166 -0.86 3.58 -16.21
N PRO A 167 -1.34 2.36 -16.47
CA PRO A 167 -0.44 1.26 -16.74
C PRO A 167 0.36 1.60 -18.01
N VAL A 168 1.68 1.70 -17.90
CA VAL A 168 2.58 1.82 -19.06
C VAL A 168 2.56 0.46 -19.78
N VAL A 169 1.49 0.17 -20.52
CA VAL A 169 1.38 -1.01 -21.38
C VAL A 169 2.03 -0.66 -22.71
N TRP A 170 3.36 -0.70 -22.77
CA TRP A 170 4.02 -0.72 -24.08
C TRP A 170 3.86 -2.13 -24.68
N GLY A 171 2.81 -2.31 -25.50
CA GLY A 171 2.81 -3.27 -26.61
C GLY A 171 2.73 -4.77 -26.34
N LEU A 172 2.02 -5.24 -25.30
CA LEU A 172 1.82 -6.69 -25.07
C LEU A 172 0.36 -7.18 -25.13
N PHE A 173 -0.61 -6.29 -25.05
CA PHE A 173 -2.03 -6.64 -25.20
C PHE A 173 -2.58 -5.96 -26.44
N GLY A 174 -2.48 -6.62 -27.58
CA GLY A 174 -3.51 -6.45 -28.60
C GLY A 174 -4.81 -6.95 -28.00
N GLU A 175 -5.82 -6.08 -27.98
CA GLU A 175 -7.15 -6.26 -27.39
C GLU A 175 -7.29 -5.89 -25.90
N GLU A 176 -8.25 -4.99 -25.67
CA GLU A 176 -8.67 -4.39 -24.42
C GLU A 176 -9.07 -5.44 -23.38
N GLY A 177 -8.14 -5.78 -22.49
CA GLY A 177 -8.42 -6.53 -21.28
C GLY A 177 -9.10 -5.65 -20.23
N ARG A 178 -10.44 -5.64 -20.26
CA ARG A 178 -11.37 -5.10 -19.24
C ARG A 178 -10.86 -5.25 -17.80
N GLY A 179 -10.56 -4.11 -17.17
CA GLY A 179 -10.66 -3.89 -15.74
C GLY A 179 -11.22 -2.49 -15.56
N ASP A 180 -12.38 -2.38 -14.91
CA ASP A 180 -13.27 -1.20 -14.91
C ASP A 180 -12.76 -0.03 -14.03
N GLY A 181 -11.44 0.20 -13.98
CA GLY A 181 -10.81 1.15 -13.06
C GLY A 181 -9.57 1.83 -13.62
N GLU A 182 -9.49 3.15 -13.41
CA GLU A 182 -8.38 4.03 -13.76
C GLU A 182 -7.25 3.90 -12.71
N GLY A 183 -5.98 3.91 -13.14
CA GLY A 183 -4.80 3.89 -12.24
C GLY A 183 -4.31 2.52 -11.74
N ILE A 184 -3.05 2.46 -11.29
CA ILE A 184 -2.42 1.27 -10.67
C ILE A 184 -1.66 1.59 -9.38
N TRP A 185 -1.91 0.82 -8.31
CA TRP A 185 -1.24 0.95 -7.01
C TRP A 185 -0.87 -0.42 -6.44
N GLY A 186 0.18 -0.47 -5.61
CA GLY A 186 0.55 -1.71 -4.91
C GLY A 186 -0.22 -1.85 -3.60
N HIS A 187 -0.87 -2.98 -3.37
CA HIS A 187 -1.46 -3.37 -2.09
C HIS A 187 -0.63 -4.50 -1.48
N VAL A 188 -0.09 -4.26 -0.30
CA VAL A 188 0.84 -5.16 0.40
C VAL A 188 0.25 -5.50 1.77
N PHE A 189 0.17 -6.79 2.08
CA PHE A 189 -0.31 -7.28 3.36
C PHE A 189 0.65 -8.31 3.95
N ASP A 190 1.16 -7.99 5.13
CA ASP A 190 2.10 -8.80 5.89
C ASP A 190 1.53 -9.15 7.25
N ARG A 191 1.82 -10.36 7.73
CA ARG A 191 1.57 -10.74 9.12
C ARG A 191 2.75 -11.50 9.69
N LYS A 192 3.00 -11.35 10.98
CA LYS A 192 3.99 -12.16 11.69
C LYS A 192 3.52 -13.62 11.75
N LYS A 193 4.41 -14.58 11.43
CA LYS A 193 4.07 -16.01 11.35
C LYS A 193 3.49 -16.57 12.65
N ASP A 194 4.10 -16.22 13.78
CA ASP A 194 3.64 -16.64 15.12
C ASP A 194 2.57 -15.71 15.72
N GLY A 195 1.97 -14.84 14.91
CA GLY A 195 1.06 -13.80 15.37
C GLY A 195 1.76 -12.65 16.09
N GLY A 196 0.94 -11.66 16.49
CA GLY A 196 1.36 -10.46 17.23
C GLY A 196 1.05 -9.17 16.50
N TRP A 197 1.28 -9.12 15.17
CA TRP A 197 0.94 -7.96 14.35
C TRP A 197 0.69 -8.33 12.89
N CYS A 198 -0.07 -7.47 12.19
CA CYS A 198 -0.14 -7.41 10.74
C CYS A 198 0.14 -5.99 10.25
N SER A 199 0.70 -5.84 9.04
CA SER A 199 0.96 -4.57 8.38
C SER A 199 0.28 -4.59 7.02
N GLU A 200 -0.52 -3.57 6.75
CA GLU A 200 -1.21 -3.38 5.49
C GLU A 200 -0.79 -2.05 4.88
N GLN A 201 -0.44 -2.03 3.59
CA GLN A 201 0.11 -0.86 2.94
C GLN A 201 -0.45 -0.66 1.54
N VAL A 202 -0.58 0.60 1.15
CA VAL A 202 -0.79 1.02 -0.24
C VAL A 202 0.40 1.85 -0.70
N TRP A 203 0.93 1.50 -1.86
CA TRP A 203 2.11 2.08 -2.47
C TRP A 203 1.74 2.81 -3.77
N GLY A 204 2.25 4.03 -3.95
CA GLY A 204 1.99 4.85 -5.11
C GLY A 204 2.88 6.09 -5.16
N PHE A 205 2.48 7.06 -5.96
CA PHE A 205 3.10 8.37 -6.02
C PHE A 205 2.14 9.43 -5.51
N GLU A 206 2.65 10.47 -4.86
CA GLU A 206 1.87 11.63 -4.40
C GLU A 206 2.57 12.91 -4.85
N MET A 207 1.80 13.97 -5.08
CA MET A 207 2.36 15.32 -5.24
C MET A 207 2.52 15.94 -3.85
N ILE A 208 3.76 16.25 -3.47
CA ILE A 208 4.06 16.88 -2.18
C ILE A 208 4.93 18.10 -2.47
N HIS A 209 4.45 19.28 -2.08
CA HIS A 209 5.12 20.56 -2.37
C HIS A 209 5.48 20.77 -3.85
N GLY A 210 4.67 20.23 -4.76
CA GLY A 210 4.88 20.33 -6.21
C GLY A 210 5.84 19.30 -6.79
N GLU A 211 6.36 18.37 -6.00
CA GLU A 211 7.23 17.28 -6.44
C GLU A 211 6.49 15.94 -6.44
N ARG A 212 6.73 15.11 -7.47
CA ARG A 212 6.21 13.75 -7.54
C ARG A 212 7.11 12.82 -6.74
N LEU A 213 6.65 12.41 -5.56
CA LEU A 213 7.40 11.57 -4.63
C LEU A 213 6.77 10.19 -4.51
N TYR A 214 7.59 9.17 -4.25
CA TYR A 214 7.08 7.83 -4.02
C TYR A 214 6.64 7.70 -2.57
N THR A 215 5.43 7.23 -2.32
CA THR A 215 4.88 7.16 -0.98
C THR A 215 4.26 5.81 -0.64
N ARG A 216 4.27 5.52 0.65
CA ARG A 216 3.65 4.32 1.23
C ARG A 216 2.80 4.74 2.40
N ARG A 217 1.51 4.42 2.33
CA ARG A 217 0.59 4.58 3.44
C ARG A 217 0.44 3.23 4.10
N ALA A 218 0.90 3.12 5.35
CA ALA A 218 0.98 1.88 6.09
C ALA A 218 0.12 1.94 7.35
N VAL A 219 -0.58 0.84 7.62
CA VAL A 219 -1.25 0.58 8.88
C VAL A 219 -0.62 -0.65 9.49
N VAL A 220 -0.27 -0.58 10.77
CA VAL A 220 0.14 -1.75 11.54
C VAL A 220 -0.85 -1.98 12.65
N THR A 221 -1.36 -3.20 12.75
CA THR A 221 -2.40 -3.62 13.69
C THR A 221 -1.88 -4.74 14.57
N ASP A 222 -2.09 -4.63 15.88
CA ASP A 222 -1.71 -5.65 16.85
C ASP A 222 -2.79 -6.74 16.99
N SER A 223 -2.50 -7.77 17.79
CA SER A 223 -3.45 -8.87 18.04
C SER A 223 -4.74 -8.46 18.75
N THR A 224 -4.81 -7.25 19.33
CA THR A 224 -6.01 -6.73 19.99
C THR A 224 -6.89 -5.90 19.06
N GLY A 225 -6.45 -5.71 17.81
CA GLY A 225 -7.08 -4.84 16.82
C GLY A 225 -6.75 -3.36 17.00
N GLY A 226 -5.80 -3.02 17.88
CA GLY A 226 -5.25 -1.67 18.00
C GLY A 226 -4.28 -1.40 16.86
N TYR A 227 -4.33 -0.20 16.27
CA TYR A 227 -3.54 0.13 15.09
C TYR A 227 -2.76 1.44 15.19
N ARG A 228 -1.78 1.60 14.30
CA ARG A 228 -1.03 2.84 14.07
C ARG A 228 -0.90 3.09 12.56
N LEU A 229 -1.11 4.34 12.16
CA LEU A 229 -0.95 4.81 10.79
C LEU A 229 0.44 5.42 10.62
N ALA A 230 1.03 5.27 9.44
CA ALA A 230 2.27 5.94 9.06
C ALA A 230 2.31 6.18 7.55
N ARG A 231 2.78 7.36 7.13
CA ARG A 231 3.11 7.69 5.74
C ARG A 231 4.62 7.74 5.60
N LEU A 232 5.17 6.99 4.65
CA LEU A 232 6.60 7.01 4.32
C LEU A 232 6.76 7.65 2.94
N VAL A 233 7.68 8.61 2.82
CA VAL A 233 7.93 9.39 1.60
C VAL A 233 9.39 9.21 1.18
N TYR A 234 9.63 9.00 -0.12
CA TYR A 234 10.93 8.68 -0.73
C TYR A 234 11.19 9.46 -2.01
#